data_AF-A0A529M9N6-F1
#
_entry.id   AF-A0A529M9N6-F1
#
_cell.length_a   1.000
_cell.length_b   1.000
_cell.length_c   1.000
_cell.angle_alpha   90.00
_cell.angle_beta   90.00
_cell.angle_gamma   90.00
#
_symmetry.space_group_name_H-M   'P 1'
#
loop_
_entity.id
_entity.type
_entity.pdbx_description
1 polymer ?
#
loop_
_entity_poly.entity_id
_entity_poly.type
_entity_poly.pdbx_seq_one_letter_code
_entity_poly.pdbx_strand_id
1 'polypeptide(L)'
;MRKCFDLFKPASSIREVLTAYREKRVRHTPETLFEARALSVNRSGLGSWLAGSTAPLAFTGNFDHAWRSYQQDVASLDARYIDAHAWFFTPASFELLILELNYMRLLDVSITSLVESHGSEFIVQFADFNTKRLALSRQQAVEYASEAVGAPQQPA
;
A
#
# COMPACT_ATOMS: atom_id res chain seq x y z
N MET A 1 -4.27 -2.37 -11.36
CA MET A 1 -5.10 -1.15 -11.15
C MET A 1 -6.00 -1.36 -9.93
N ARG A 2 -6.33 -0.33 -9.14
CA ARG A 2 -7.16 -0.48 -7.93
C ARG A 2 -8.55 -1.02 -8.28
N LYS A 3 -8.93 -2.18 -7.72
CA LYS A 3 -10.24 -2.83 -7.97
C LYS A 3 -11.09 -2.82 -6.70
N CYS A 4 -11.11 -1.68 -6.01
CA CYS A 4 -11.82 -1.49 -4.75
C CYS A 4 -12.53 -0.14 -4.71
N PHE A 5 -13.20 0.12 -3.60
CA PHE A 5 -13.93 1.36 -3.32
C PHE A 5 -13.05 2.63 -3.35
N ASP A 6 -11.73 2.50 -3.41
CA ASP A 6 -10.80 3.62 -3.59
C ASP A 6 -10.44 3.91 -5.06
N LEU A 7 -11.11 3.28 -6.02
CA LEU A 7 -10.79 3.36 -7.46
C LEU A 7 -10.48 4.78 -7.95
N PHE A 8 -11.30 5.76 -7.57
CA PHE A 8 -11.21 7.14 -8.03
C PHE A 8 -10.47 8.08 -7.09
N LYS A 9 -10.10 7.65 -5.89
CA LYS A 9 -9.33 8.50 -4.96
C LYS A 9 -7.95 8.78 -5.56
N PRO A 10 -7.31 9.93 -5.37
CA PRO A 10 -5.96 10.16 -5.89
C PRO A 10 -4.97 9.11 -5.37
N ALA A 11 -3.90 8.83 -6.12
CA ALA A 11 -2.83 8.02 -5.56
C ALA A 11 -2.13 8.81 -4.45
N SER A 12 -1.80 8.16 -3.34
CA SER A 12 -1.12 8.83 -2.24
C SER A 12 0.24 9.35 -2.66
N SER A 13 0.54 10.57 -2.24
CA SER A 13 1.72 11.32 -2.67
C SER A 13 2.79 11.38 -1.58
N ILE A 14 4.04 11.61 -1.99
CA ILE A 14 5.14 11.86 -1.06
C ILE A 14 4.87 13.05 -0.14
N ARG A 15 4.17 14.08 -0.64
CA ARG A 15 3.72 15.24 0.16
C ARG A 15 2.87 14.82 1.35
N GLU A 16 1.90 13.93 1.15
CA GLU A 16 0.99 13.48 2.21
C GLU A 16 1.72 12.64 3.25
N VAL A 17 2.61 11.75 2.81
CA VAL A 17 3.45 10.93 3.69
C VAL A 17 4.36 11.80 4.56
N LEU A 18 5.09 12.73 3.94
CA LEU A 18 5.98 13.66 4.67
C LEU A 18 5.20 14.55 5.66
N THR A 19 4.02 15.01 5.26
CA THR A 19 3.15 15.83 6.13
C THR A 19 2.69 15.01 7.34
N ALA A 20 2.18 13.80 7.12
CA ALA A 20 1.72 12.92 8.20
C ALA A 20 2.87 12.52 9.15
N TYR A 21 4.07 12.26 8.61
CA TYR A 21 5.26 11.95 9.39
C TYR A 21 5.69 13.13 10.26
N ARG A 22 5.81 14.34 9.69
CA ARG A 22 6.17 15.57 10.41
C ARG A 22 5.20 15.87 11.56
N GLU A 23 3.91 15.70 11.31
CA GLU A 23 2.84 15.95 12.28
C GLU A 23 2.64 14.79 13.27
N LYS A 24 3.40 13.70 13.12
CA LYS A 24 3.32 12.49 13.97
C LYS A 24 1.89 11.99 14.11
N ARG A 25 1.14 11.99 13.00
CA ARG A 25 -0.28 11.64 13.02
C ARG A 25 -0.47 10.19 13.46
N VAL A 26 -1.35 9.99 14.43
CA VAL A 26 -1.80 8.68 14.93
C VAL A 26 -3.29 8.44 14.68
N ARG A 27 -3.97 9.40 14.05
CA ARG A 27 -5.40 9.35 13.69
C ARG A 27 -5.60 9.94 12.30
N HIS A 28 -6.70 9.56 11.65
CA HIS A 28 -7.15 10.20 10.42
C HIS A 28 -7.57 11.64 10.68
N THR A 29 -7.35 12.51 9.70
CA THR A 29 -7.88 13.87 9.75
C THR A 29 -9.35 13.86 9.31
N PRO A 30 -10.14 14.88 9.67
CA PRO A 30 -11.50 15.02 9.15
C PRO A 30 -11.57 14.94 7.62
N GLU A 31 -10.56 15.45 6.90
CA GLU A 31 -10.47 15.39 5.44
C GLU A 31 -10.35 13.96 4.92
N THR A 32 -9.53 13.11 5.57
CA THR A 32 -9.45 11.68 5.24
C THR A 32 -10.80 10.99 5.45
N LEU A 33 -11.50 11.30 6.55
CA LEU A 33 -12.81 10.70 6.83
C LEU A 33 -13.88 11.19 5.85
N PHE A 34 -13.83 12.46 5.45
CA PHE A 34 -14.70 13.00 4.41
C PHE A 34 -14.48 12.27 3.09
N GLU A 35 -13.23 12.13 2.64
CA GLU A 35 -12.90 11.43 1.40
C GLU A 35 -13.37 9.98 1.41
N ALA A 36 -13.18 9.28 2.54
CA ALA A 36 -13.65 7.91 2.73
C ALA A 36 -15.18 7.79 2.58
N ARG A 37 -15.95 8.76 3.11
CA ARG A 37 -17.42 8.75 3.02
C ARG A 37 -17.94 9.23 1.66
N ALA A 38 -17.29 10.23 1.06
CA ALA A 38 -17.77 10.89 -0.15
C ALA A 38 -17.36 10.17 -1.43
N LEU A 39 -16.13 9.63 -1.50
CA LEU A 39 -15.54 9.15 -2.75
C LEU A 39 -15.45 7.62 -2.86
N SER A 40 -16.11 6.90 -1.95
CA SER A 40 -16.16 5.44 -2.01
C SER A 40 -17.16 4.97 -3.07
N VAL A 41 -16.74 3.99 -3.87
CA VAL A 41 -17.55 3.40 -4.94
C VAL A 41 -17.74 1.90 -4.77
N ASN A 42 -18.75 1.36 -5.41
CA ASN A 42 -18.97 -0.08 -5.50
C ASN A 42 -19.26 -0.48 -6.95
N ARG A 43 -19.12 -1.78 -7.25
CA ARG A 43 -19.71 -2.40 -8.44
C ARG A 43 -20.85 -3.31 -8.01
N SER A 44 -22.08 -2.95 -8.37
CA SER A 44 -23.29 -3.71 -8.00
C SER A 44 -23.35 -4.05 -6.50
N GLY A 45 -23.02 -3.09 -5.64
CA GLY A 45 -23.00 -3.24 -4.17
C GLY A 45 -21.71 -3.84 -3.60
N LEU A 46 -20.75 -4.28 -4.42
CA LEU A 46 -19.48 -4.84 -3.96
C LEU A 46 -18.38 -3.76 -3.88
N GLY A 47 -17.75 -3.64 -2.72
CA GLY A 47 -16.63 -2.71 -2.48
C GLY A 47 -15.28 -3.16 -3.05
N SER A 48 -15.20 -4.39 -3.58
CA SER A 48 -14.01 -4.92 -4.25
C SER A 48 -14.44 -5.90 -5.34
N TRP A 49 -13.64 -6.01 -6.40
CA TRP A 49 -13.97 -6.85 -7.54
C TRP A 49 -12.74 -7.46 -8.21
N LEU A 50 -12.96 -8.50 -9.01
CA LEU A 50 -11.93 -9.16 -9.80
C LEU A 50 -11.56 -8.34 -11.04
N ALA A 51 -10.36 -8.60 -11.57
CA ALA A 51 -9.94 -8.05 -12.85
C ALA A 51 -10.95 -8.38 -13.97
N GLY A 52 -11.21 -7.42 -14.85
CA GLY A 52 -12.14 -7.59 -15.98
C GLY A 52 -13.62 -7.41 -15.64
N SER A 53 -13.99 -7.12 -14.38
CA SER A 53 -15.38 -6.80 -14.05
C SER A 53 -15.88 -5.56 -14.79
N THR A 54 -17.01 -5.70 -15.49
CA THR A 54 -17.70 -4.64 -16.23
C THR A 54 -18.97 -4.13 -15.55
N ALA A 55 -19.34 -4.68 -14.39
CA ALA A 55 -20.52 -4.27 -13.64
C ALA A 55 -20.53 -2.77 -13.34
N PRO A 56 -21.66 -2.06 -13.41
CA PRO A 56 -21.69 -0.61 -13.30
C PRO A 56 -21.15 -0.11 -11.96
N LEU A 57 -20.45 1.03 -12.00
CA LEU A 57 -19.96 1.71 -10.81
C LEU A 57 -21.04 2.64 -10.24
N ALA A 58 -21.13 2.70 -8.91
CA ALA A 58 -21.96 3.66 -8.20
C ALA A 58 -21.23 4.16 -6.94
N PHE A 59 -21.47 5.40 -6.54
CA PHE A 59 -21.04 5.88 -5.23
C PHE A 59 -21.80 5.13 -4.13
N THR A 60 -21.09 4.75 -3.06
CA THR A 60 -21.69 4.08 -1.90
C THR A 60 -22.32 5.07 -0.92
N GLY A 61 -21.80 6.29 -0.87
CA GLY A 61 -22.16 7.30 0.12
C GLY A 61 -23.14 8.36 -0.40
N ASN A 62 -23.75 9.06 0.56
CA ASN A 62 -24.46 10.31 0.32
C ASN A 62 -23.52 11.48 0.62
N PHE A 63 -23.33 12.38 -0.36
CA PHE A 63 -22.41 13.51 -0.24
C PHE A 63 -22.82 14.50 0.86
N ASP A 64 -24.11 14.80 1.00
CA ASP A 64 -24.64 15.69 2.05
C ASP A 64 -24.44 15.09 3.44
N HIS A 65 -24.50 13.76 3.56
CA HIS A 65 -24.15 13.07 4.79
C HIS A 65 -22.65 13.20 5.07
N ALA A 66 -21.79 12.94 4.08
CA ALA A 66 -20.34 13.09 4.22
C ALA A 66 -19.95 14.50 4.66
N TRP A 67 -20.56 15.54 4.08
CA TRP A 67 -20.32 16.93 4.44
C TRP A 67 -20.73 17.26 5.89
N ARG A 68 -21.92 16.81 6.31
CA ARG A 68 -22.35 16.99 7.70
C ARG A 68 -21.45 16.27 8.69
N SER A 69 -21.02 15.05 8.38
CA SER A 69 -20.07 14.30 9.21
C SER A 69 -18.72 15.00 9.29
N TYR A 70 -18.21 15.56 8.19
CA TYR A 70 -16.97 16.34 8.21
C TYR A 70 -17.04 17.52 9.18
N GLN A 71 -18.13 18.28 9.17
CA GLN A 71 -18.31 19.40 10.11
C GLN A 71 -18.29 18.95 11.57
N GLN A 72 -18.84 17.76 11.86
CA GLN A 72 -18.80 17.16 13.19
C GLN A 72 -17.40 16.68 13.56
N ASP A 73 -16.70 16.03 12.63
CA ASP A 73 -15.34 15.54 12.84
C ASP A 73 -14.37 16.71 13.12
N VAL A 74 -14.50 17.82 12.40
CA VAL A 74 -13.73 19.06 12.65
C VAL A 74 -14.00 19.63 14.04
N ALA A 75 -15.26 19.57 14.51
CA ALA A 75 -15.64 20.03 15.85
C ALA A 75 -15.18 19.08 16.97
N SER A 76 -14.71 17.87 16.65
CA SER A 76 -14.43 16.81 17.62
C SER A 76 -13.13 16.05 17.32
N LEU A 77 -12.03 16.78 17.14
CA LEU A 77 -10.72 16.21 16.79
C LEU A 77 -10.17 15.18 17.81
N ASP A 78 -10.60 15.27 19.08
CA ASP A 78 -10.23 14.34 20.15
C ASP A 78 -11.23 13.19 20.34
N ALA A 79 -12.18 13.01 19.41
CA ALA A 79 -13.12 11.92 19.43
C ALA A 79 -12.45 10.54 19.30
N ARG A 80 -13.27 9.50 19.47
CA ARG A 80 -12.84 8.11 19.28
C ARG A 80 -12.26 7.91 17.87
N TYR A 81 -11.23 7.06 17.78
CA TYR A 81 -10.68 6.62 16.49
C TYR A 81 -11.79 6.04 15.60
N ILE A 82 -11.84 6.54 14.37
CA ILE A 82 -12.70 6.04 13.29
C ILE A 82 -11.75 5.43 12.26
N ASP A 83 -12.03 4.21 11.82
CA ASP A 83 -11.20 3.52 10.84
C ASP A 83 -11.54 3.97 9.41
N ALA A 84 -10.51 4.25 8.60
CA ALA A 84 -10.65 4.58 7.20
C ALA A 84 -9.38 4.27 6.40
N HIS A 85 -9.51 4.10 5.09
CA HIS A 85 -8.34 4.08 4.22
C HIS A 85 -7.79 5.51 4.07
N ALA A 86 -6.53 5.69 4.45
CA ALA A 86 -5.81 6.97 4.28
C ALA A 86 -4.77 6.93 3.15
N TRP A 87 -4.43 5.72 2.69
CA TRP A 87 -3.39 5.51 1.69
C TRP A 87 -3.93 4.70 0.53
N PHE A 88 -3.75 5.20 -0.69
CA PHE A 88 -4.31 4.60 -1.90
C PHE A 88 -3.20 4.39 -2.92
N PHE A 89 -2.98 3.12 -3.27
CA PHE A 89 -1.87 2.75 -4.13
C PHE A 89 -2.31 1.88 -5.30
N THR A 90 -1.73 2.15 -6.46
CA THR A 90 -1.39 1.11 -7.41
C THR A 90 -0.03 0.51 -7.04
N PRO A 91 0.30 -0.71 -7.50
CA PRO A 91 1.62 -1.30 -7.29
C PRO A 91 2.77 -0.36 -7.66
N ALA A 92 2.72 0.23 -8.86
CA ALA A 92 3.75 1.15 -9.33
C ALA A 92 3.83 2.43 -8.48
N SER A 93 2.70 2.99 -8.03
CA SER A 93 2.74 4.17 -7.16
C SER A 93 3.32 3.88 -5.78
N PHE A 94 3.10 2.66 -5.27
CA PHE A 94 3.70 2.22 -4.01
C PHE A 94 5.21 2.06 -4.16
N GLU A 95 5.65 1.35 -5.20
CA GLU A 95 7.08 1.16 -5.48
C GLU A 95 7.81 2.49 -5.70
N LEU A 96 7.20 3.42 -6.44
CA LEU A 96 7.73 4.77 -6.63
C LEU A 96 7.90 5.51 -5.29
N LEU A 97 6.87 5.48 -4.43
CA LEU A 97 6.93 6.14 -3.13
C LEU A 97 8.05 5.55 -2.25
N ILE A 98 8.19 4.21 -2.23
CA ILE A 98 9.25 3.55 -1.47
C ILE A 98 10.63 3.91 -2.01
N LEU A 99 10.81 3.97 -3.33
CA LEU A 99 12.06 4.41 -3.97
C LEU A 99 12.46 5.82 -3.51
N GLU A 100 11.52 6.77 -3.54
CA GLU A 100 11.73 8.16 -3.13
C GLU A 100 12.07 8.27 -1.64
N LEU A 101 11.36 7.53 -0.78
CA LEU A 101 11.60 7.52 0.66
C LEU A 101 12.98 6.92 1.01
N ASN A 102 13.40 5.87 0.30
CA ASN A 102 14.75 5.31 0.44
C ASN A 102 15.83 6.30 -0.02
N TYR A 103 15.61 7.02 -1.13
CA TYR A 103 16.54 8.05 -1.60
C TYR A 103 16.77 9.14 -0.54
N MET A 104 15.71 9.53 0.16
CA MET A 104 15.77 10.50 1.27
C MET A 104 16.25 9.90 2.60
N ARG A 105 16.59 8.60 2.64
CA ARG A 105 17.00 7.85 3.84
C ARG A 105 15.96 7.88 4.97
N LEU A 106 14.68 7.94 4.62
CA LEU A 106 13.57 7.85 5.56
C LEU A 106 13.12 6.40 5.80
N LEU A 107 13.57 5.47 4.96
CA LEU A 107 13.38 4.03 5.10
C LEU A 107 14.73 3.32 4.98
N ASP A 108 14.86 2.18 5.65
CA ASP A 108 16.02 1.27 5.58
C ASP A 108 15.56 -0.14 5.14
N VAL A 109 14.65 -0.17 4.17
CA VAL A 109 14.08 -1.40 3.63
C VAL A 109 14.04 -1.34 2.11
N SER A 110 14.32 -2.48 1.47
CA SER A 110 14.20 -2.63 0.02
C SER A 110 13.06 -3.56 -0.33
N ILE A 111 12.30 -3.24 -1.37
CA ILE A 111 11.32 -4.16 -1.95
C ILE A 111 12.10 -5.32 -2.59
N THR A 112 11.78 -6.55 -2.19
CA THR A 112 12.36 -7.77 -2.75
C THR A 112 11.41 -8.48 -3.69
N SER A 113 10.11 -8.34 -3.46
CA SER A 113 9.08 -8.80 -4.39
C SER A 113 7.85 -7.91 -4.30
N LEU A 114 7.17 -7.79 -5.44
CA LEU A 114 5.86 -7.15 -5.55
C LEU A 114 5.02 -8.01 -6.48
N VAL A 115 3.86 -8.46 -6.01
CA VAL A 115 2.97 -9.35 -6.76
C VAL A 115 1.54 -8.83 -6.67
N GLU A 116 0.91 -8.54 -7.81
CA GLU A 116 -0.52 -8.26 -7.86
C GLU A 116 -1.31 -9.54 -7.54
N SER A 117 -2.32 -9.43 -6.67
CA SER A 117 -3.26 -10.52 -6.48
C SER A 117 -4.32 -10.51 -7.58
N HIS A 118 -4.99 -11.65 -7.79
CA HIS A 118 -6.12 -11.74 -8.71
C HIS A 118 -7.27 -10.79 -8.31
N GLY A 119 -7.36 -10.46 -7.01
CA GLY A 119 -8.33 -9.55 -6.42
C GLY A 119 -7.91 -8.07 -6.45
N SER A 120 -8.30 -7.35 -5.40
CA SER A 120 -8.13 -5.90 -5.25
C SER A 120 -6.85 -5.48 -4.52
N GLU A 121 -5.97 -6.43 -4.23
CA GLU A 121 -4.79 -6.25 -3.38
C GLU A 121 -3.52 -6.56 -4.15
N PHE A 122 -2.39 -6.16 -3.57
CA PHE A 122 -1.06 -6.61 -3.99
C PHE A 122 -0.22 -6.86 -2.76
N ILE A 123 0.74 -7.77 -2.89
CA ILE A 123 1.62 -8.18 -1.79
C ILE A 123 3.00 -7.64 -2.09
N VAL A 124 3.61 -7.00 -1.09
CA VAL A 124 4.98 -6.49 -1.15
C VAL A 124 5.78 -7.19 -0.06
N GLN A 125 6.93 -7.73 -0.43
CA GLN A 125 7.90 -8.22 0.54
C GLN A 125 9.05 -7.24 0.63
N PHE A 126 9.47 -6.98 1.87
CA PHE A 126 10.61 -6.13 2.20
C PHE A 126 11.75 -6.96 2.77
N ALA A 127 12.97 -6.53 2.53
CA ALA A 127 14.13 -6.94 3.30
C ALA A 127 14.96 -5.72 3.68
N ASP A 128 15.41 -5.68 4.93
CA ASP A 128 16.46 -4.75 5.36
C ASP A 128 17.80 -5.14 4.72
N PHE A 129 18.76 -4.21 4.79
CA PHE A 129 20.09 -4.38 4.22
C PHE A 129 20.81 -5.63 4.75
N ASN A 130 20.80 -5.86 6.06
CA ASN A 130 21.55 -6.95 6.69
C ASN A 130 20.94 -8.31 6.37
N THR A 131 19.60 -8.41 6.36
CA THR A 131 18.87 -9.62 5.95
C THR A 131 19.19 -9.96 4.49
N LYS A 132 19.13 -8.97 3.59
CA LYS A 132 19.49 -9.18 2.18
C LYS A 132 20.96 -9.55 2.00
N ARG A 133 21.86 -8.88 2.72
CA ARG A 133 23.30 -9.17 2.71
C ARG A 133 23.58 -10.60 3.16
N LEU A 134 22.99 -11.05 4.27
CA LEU A 134 23.17 -12.41 4.77
C LEU A 134 22.66 -13.46 3.78
N ALA A 135 21.50 -13.23 3.16
CA ALA A 135 20.96 -14.13 2.14
C ALA A 135 21.90 -14.26 0.93
N LEU A 136 22.37 -13.13 0.41
CA LEU A 136 23.32 -13.11 -0.71
C LEU A 136 24.66 -13.76 -0.35
N SER A 137 25.19 -13.52 0.85
CA SER A 137 26.43 -14.16 1.29
C SER A 137 26.30 -15.69 1.39
N ARG A 138 25.14 -16.20 1.82
CA ARG A 138 24.87 -17.64 1.83
C ARG A 138 24.79 -18.21 0.41
N GLN A 139 24.11 -17.52 -0.50
CA GLN A 139 24.01 -17.93 -1.90
C GLN A 139 25.39 -17.94 -2.57
N GLN A 140 26.19 -16.88 -2.39
CA GLN A 140 27.57 -16.79 -2.86
C GLN A 140 28.42 -17.96 -2.38
N ALA A 141 28.28 -18.36 -1.11
CA ALA A 141 29.01 -19.52 -0.58
C ALA A 141 28.62 -20.84 -1.27
N VAL A 142 27.34 -21.02 -1.63
CA VAL A 142 26.87 -22.17 -2.41
C VAL A 142 27.46 -22.16 -3.81
N GLU A 143 27.45 -21.00 -4.48
CA GLU A 143 28.04 -20.82 -5.82
C GLU A 143 29.54 -21.14 -5.81
N TYR A 144 30.27 -20.67 -4.80
CA TYR A 144 31.68 -21.01 -4.60
C TYR A 144 31.91 -22.50 -4.35
N ALA A 145 31.08 -23.15 -3.54
CA ALA A 145 31.19 -24.57 -3.29
C ALA A 145 30.93 -25.41 -4.56
N SER A 146 29.94 -25.03 -5.37
CA SER A 146 29.65 -25.75 -6.62
C SER A 146 30.80 -25.67 -7.63
N GLU A 147 31.51 -24.55 -7.68
CA GLU A 147 32.65 -24.36 -8.58
C GLU A 147 33.91 -25.05 -8.05
N ALA A 148 34.21 -24.88 -6.76
CA ALA A 148 35.45 -25.36 -6.17
C ALA A 148 35.50 -26.90 -6.00
N VAL A 149 34.35 -27.54 -5.78
CA VAL A 149 34.26 -28.97 -5.46
C VAL A 149 33.70 -29.80 -6.64
N GLY A 150 33.14 -29.14 -7.66
CA GLY A 150 32.40 -29.78 -8.75
C GLY A 150 31.02 -30.28 -8.30
N ALA A 151 30.06 -30.38 -9.23
CA ALA A 151 28.74 -30.90 -8.91
C ALA A 151 28.84 -32.36 -8.41
N PRO A 152 28.09 -32.76 -7.35
CA PRO A 152 28.09 -34.13 -6.90
C PRO A 152 27.68 -35.06 -8.05
N GLN A 153 28.54 -36.01 -8.40
CA GLN A 153 28.22 -37.04 -9.39
C GLN A 153 27.01 -37.83 -8.90
N GLN A 154 25.97 -37.95 -9.73
CA GLN A 154 24.83 -38.82 -9.42
C GLN A 154 25.33 -40.26 -9.29
N PRO A 155 24.92 -40.99 -8.24
CA PRO A 155 25.29 -42.39 -8.10
C PRO A 155 24.65 -43.22 -9.22
N ALA A 156 25.44 -44.13 -9.78
CA ALA A 156 25.07 -45.07 -10.84
C ALA A 156 24.07 -46.14 -10.36
#